data_AF-A0A935MB67-F1
#
_entry.id   AF-A0A935MB67-F1
#
_cell.length_a   1.000
_cell.length_b   1.000
_cell.length_c   1.000
_cell.angle_alpha   90.00
_cell.angle_beta   90.00
_cell.angle_gamma   90.00
#
_symmetry.space_group_name_H-M   'P 1'
#
loop_
_entity.id
_entity.type
_entity.pdbx_description
1 polymer ?
#
loop_
_entity_poly.entity_id
_entity_poly.type
_entity_poly.pdbx_seq_one_letter_code
_entity_poly.pdbx_strand_id
1 'polypeptide(L)'
;MGNYVFGPAMIPDKEIYRNPNKAVNEPHYVMFSTKTIEQLRTKFHANKFDNKVNINHDGIAVNEVIMTKSFLLNKNNRNSIPENFTHLPDGTWMIEYEIENDGIWSMIEEKKINGFSVEGVFQYANSSIS
;
A
#
# COMPACT_ATOMS: atom_id res chain seq x y z
N MET A 1 13.95 -21.34 -1.95
CA MET A 1 13.26 -20.35 -2.79
C MET A 1 12.49 -19.48 -1.80
N GLY A 2 12.73 -18.17 -1.77
CA GLY A 2 12.07 -17.29 -0.79
C GLY A 2 10.57 -17.20 -1.03
N ASN A 3 9.79 -16.90 0.02
CA ASN A 3 8.37 -16.62 -0.11
C ASN A 3 8.19 -15.13 -0.40
N TYR A 4 7.50 -14.79 -1.50
CA TYR A 4 7.33 -13.40 -1.92
C TYR A 4 5.85 -13.03 -2.02
N VAL A 5 5.51 -11.83 -1.54
CA VAL A 5 4.20 -11.22 -1.73
C VAL A 5 4.38 -9.97 -2.57
N PHE A 6 3.68 -9.91 -3.71
CA PHE A 6 3.73 -8.78 -4.64
C PHE A 6 2.32 -8.25 -4.92
N GLY A 7 2.17 -6.93 -4.95
CA GLY A 7 0.87 -6.33 -5.26
C GLY A 7 0.80 -4.81 -5.08
N PRO A 8 -0.37 -4.21 -5.37
CA PRO A 8 -0.57 -2.78 -5.27
C PRO A 8 -0.77 -2.34 -3.82
N ALA A 9 0.02 -1.36 -3.38
CA ALA A 9 -0.20 -0.63 -2.14
C ALA A 9 -1.27 0.46 -2.31
N MET A 10 -1.23 1.19 -3.44
CA MET A 10 -2.20 2.24 -3.77
C MET A 10 -2.43 2.30 -5.27
N ILE A 11 -3.70 2.46 -5.68
CA ILE A 11 -4.13 2.54 -7.08
C ILE A 11 -4.69 3.96 -7.32
N PRO A 12 -4.19 4.71 -8.31
CA PRO A 12 -4.72 6.02 -8.70
C PRO A 12 -6.23 5.99 -8.95
N ASP A 13 -6.90 7.07 -8.51
CA ASP A 13 -8.32 7.36 -8.76
C ASP A 13 -9.29 6.24 -8.33
N LYS A 14 -8.81 5.27 -7.56
CA LYS A 14 -9.65 4.24 -6.95
C LYS A 14 -10.41 4.86 -5.80
N GLU A 15 -11.74 4.81 -5.88
CA GLU A 15 -12.62 5.21 -4.79
C GLU A 15 -12.48 4.27 -3.61
N ILE A 16 -12.21 4.86 -2.43
CA ILE A 16 -12.14 4.13 -1.17
C ILE A 16 -13.19 4.69 -0.24
N TYR A 17 -14.19 3.87 0.07
CA TYR A 17 -15.24 4.22 1.02
C TYR A 17 -14.66 4.41 2.43
N ARG A 18 -15.05 5.49 3.09
CA ARG A 18 -14.70 5.82 4.47
C ARG A 18 -15.94 6.14 5.27
N ASN A 19 -16.02 5.54 6.45
CA ASN A 19 -17.02 5.90 7.45
C ASN A 19 -16.79 7.34 7.94
N PRO A 20 -17.83 7.97 8.52
CA PRO A 20 -17.70 9.25 9.21
C PRO A 20 -16.52 9.27 10.17
N ASN A 21 -15.80 10.38 10.20
CA ASN A 21 -14.65 10.60 11.08
C ASN A 21 -14.58 12.06 11.52
N LYS A 22 -13.55 12.42 12.29
CA LYS A 22 -13.38 13.77 12.84
C LYS A 22 -13.33 14.89 11.79
N ALA A 23 -12.96 14.59 10.54
CA ALA A 23 -12.89 15.55 9.45
C ALA A 23 -14.17 15.62 8.62
N VAL A 24 -14.88 14.50 8.45
CA VAL A 24 -16.10 14.41 7.65
C VAL A 24 -17.14 13.60 8.42
N ASN A 25 -18.26 14.24 8.79
CA ASN A 25 -19.31 13.65 9.63
C ASN A 25 -20.26 12.70 8.87
N GLU A 26 -19.99 12.41 7.60
CA GLU A 26 -20.79 11.51 6.76
C GLU A 26 -19.90 10.51 6.02
N PRO A 27 -20.46 9.37 5.58
CA PRO A 27 -19.74 8.45 4.71
C PRO A 27 -19.32 9.15 3.42
N HIS A 28 -18.07 8.99 3.03
CA HIS A 28 -17.51 9.64 1.84
C HIS A 28 -16.49 8.73 1.15
N TYR A 29 -16.18 9.05 -0.09
CA TYR A 29 -15.10 8.40 -0.84
C TYR A 29 -13.86 9.25 -0.81
N VAL A 30 -12.70 8.60 -0.63
CA VAL A 30 -11.40 9.22 -0.86
C VAL A 30 -10.76 8.63 -2.10
N MET A 31 -10.06 9.45 -2.85
CA MET A 31 -9.29 9.07 -4.02
C MET A 31 -7.91 9.72 -3.95
N PHE A 32 -6.93 9.07 -4.56
CA PHE A 32 -5.56 9.57 -4.60
C PHE A 32 -5.12 9.70 -6.05
N SER A 33 -4.70 10.91 -6.42
CA SER A 33 -4.06 11.11 -7.72
C SER A 33 -2.69 10.42 -7.76
N THR A 34 -2.20 10.09 -8.95
CA THR A 34 -0.82 9.59 -9.15
C THR A 34 0.23 10.44 -8.44
N LYS A 35 0.09 11.77 -8.49
CA LYS A 35 1.01 12.71 -7.83
C LYS A 35 0.95 12.57 -6.31
N THR A 36 -0.25 12.41 -5.74
CA THR A 36 -0.41 12.18 -4.31
C THR A 36 0.23 10.86 -3.88
N ILE A 37 0.02 9.80 -4.66
CA ILE A 37 0.62 8.48 -4.40
C ILE A 37 2.16 8.56 -4.45
N GLU A 38 2.73 9.27 -5.42
CA GLU A 38 4.18 9.49 -5.50
C GLU A 38 4.73 10.21 -4.26
N GLN A 39 4.04 11.24 -3.79
CA GLN A 39 4.42 11.97 -2.57
C GLN A 39 4.33 11.08 -1.33
N LEU A 40 3.27 10.27 -1.22
CA LEU A 40 3.08 9.32 -0.13
C LEU A 40 4.19 8.26 -0.12
N ARG A 41 4.48 7.64 -1.27
CA ARG A 41 5.61 6.72 -1.45
C ARG A 41 6.93 7.37 -1.02
N THR A 42 7.18 8.59 -1.46
CA THR A 42 8.42 9.31 -1.12
C THR A 42 8.54 9.56 0.38
N LYS A 43 7.46 10.01 1.03
CA LYS A 43 7.41 10.18 2.49
C LYS A 43 7.59 8.86 3.24
N PHE A 44 6.97 7.78 2.75
CA PHE A 44 7.08 6.44 3.32
C PHE A 44 8.54 5.99 3.40
N HIS A 45 9.29 6.10 2.29
CA HIS A 45 10.71 5.76 2.25
C HIS A 45 11.58 6.73 3.05
N ALA A 46 11.29 8.04 2.99
CA ALA A 46 12.03 9.03 3.76
C ALA A 46 11.94 8.78 5.29
N ASN A 47 10.79 8.28 5.76
CA ASN A 47 10.55 7.96 7.17
C ASN A 47 11.00 6.53 7.55
N LYS A 48 11.62 5.80 6.63
CA LYS A 48 12.07 4.40 6.82
C LYS A 48 10.94 3.45 7.26
N PHE A 49 9.73 3.66 6.73
CA PHE A 49 8.57 2.82 7.04
C PHE A 49 8.61 1.47 6.31
N ASP A 50 9.51 1.29 5.35
CA ASP A 50 9.82 0.02 4.70
C ASP A 50 10.21 -1.09 5.69
N ASN A 51 10.86 -0.72 6.81
CA ASN A 51 11.27 -1.65 7.88
C ASN A 51 10.27 -1.73 9.03
N LYS A 52 9.11 -1.07 8.92
CA LYS A 52 8.05 -1.05 9.93
C LYS A 52 6.82 -1.77 9.40
N VAL A 53 6.97 -3.07 9.18
CA VAL A 53 5.83 -3.93 8.84
C VAL A 53 5.18 -4.35 10.14
N ASN A 54 3.87 -4.18 10.24
CA ASN A 54 3.05 -4.74 11.31
C ASN A 54 1.88 -5.51 10.69
N ILE A 55 1.24 -6.37 11.48
CA ILE A 55 0.05 -7.10 11.05
C ILE A 55 -1.15 -6.41 11.69
N ASN A 56 -2.16 -6.07 10.88
CA ASN A 56 -3.44 -5.50 11.35
C ASN A 56 -3.36 -4.18 12.15
N HIS A 57 -2.27 -3.41 12.01
CA HIS A 57 -2.11 -2.14 12.73
C HIS A 57 -2.10 -2.30 14.27
N ASP A 58 -1.69 -3.47 14.77
CA ASP A 58 -1.61 -3.76 16.22
C ASP A 58 -0.40 -3.09 16.90
N GLY A 59 0.46 -2.44 16.11
CA GLY A 59 1.69 -1.79 16.59
C GLY A 59 2.85 -2.76 16.86
N ILE A 60 2.66 -4.06 16.63
CA ILE A 60 3.71 -5.07 16.80
C ILE A 60 4.44 -5.19 15.46
N ALA A 61 5.66 -4.67 15.43
CA ALA A 61 6.53 -4.85 14.28
C ALA A 61 6.81 -6.35 14.09
N VAL A 62 6.60 -6.83 12.87
CA VAL A 62 7.00 -8.18 12.49
C VAL A 62 8.43 -8.17 12.00
N ASN A 63 9.21 -9.13 12.47
CA ASN A 63 10.57 -9.39 12.00
C ASN A 63 10.53 -10.29 10.76
N GLU A 64 11.66 -10.42 10.07
CA GLU A 64 11.83 -11.39 8.97
C GLU A 64 10.87 -11.12 7.79
N VAL A 65 10.53 -9.85 7.60
CA VAL A 65 9.78 -9.33 6.45
C VAL A 65 10.59 -8.20 5.84
N ILE A 66 11.06 -8.39 4.60
CA ILE A 66 11.99 -7.48 3.95
C ILE A 66 11.36 -6.93 2.68
N MET A 67 11.28 -5.60 2.54
CA MET A 67 10.83 -5.00 1.29
C MET A 67 11.92 -5.16 0.21
N THR A 68 11.64 -5.91 -0.85
CA THR A 68 12.58 -6.14 -1.95
C THR A 68 12.33 -5.21 -3.13
N LYS A 69 11.09 -4.75 -3.33
CA LYS A 69 10.72 -3.81 -4.39
C LYS A 69 9.71 -2.78 -3.89
N SER A 70 9.87 -1.54 -4.36
CA SER A 70 8.84 -0.51 -4.28
C SER A 70 9.00 0.48 -5.44
N PHE A 71 7.99 0.57 -6.31
CA PHE A 71 8.04 1.45 -7.47
C PHE A 71 6.64 1.91 -7.92
N LEU A 72 6.61 2.94 -8.77
CA LEU A 72 5.39 3.35 -9.46
C LEU A 72 5.33 2.64 -10.81
N LEU A 73 4.20 2.00 -11.09
CA LEU A 73 3.93 1.36 -12.36
C LEU A 73 3.90 2.42 -13.47
N ASN A 74 4.57 2.14 -14.59
CA ASN A 74 4.59 2.97 -15.78
C ASN A 74 4.79 2.09 -17.02
N LYS A 75 4.70 2.69 -18.21
CA LYS A 75 4.89 1.99 -19.49
C LYS A 75 6.20 1.19 -19.60
N ASN A 76 7.27 1.64 -18.96
CA ASN A 76 8.60 1.03 -19.11
C ASN A 76 8.78 -0.23 -18.25
N ASN A 77 8.10 -0.33 -17.11
CA ASN A 77 8.23 -1.46 -16.18
C ASN A 77 7.02 -2.42 -16.19
N ARG A 78 5.95 -2.08 -16.93
CA ARG A 78 4.73 -2.89 -17.03
C ARG A 78 4.96 -4.30 -17.57
N ASN A 79 5.92 -4.49 -18.45
CA ASN A 79 6.23 -5.82 -19.01
C ASN A 79 7.10 -6.68 -18.07
N SER A 80 7.57 -6.11 -16.96
CA SER A 80 8.44 -6.77 -15.98
C SER A 80 7.70 -7.20 -14.70
N ILE A 81 6.37 -7.12 -14.70
CA ILE A 81 5.51 -7.50 -13.59
C ILE A 81 4.61 -8.69 -13.98
N PRO A 82 4.10 -9.47 -13.00
CA PRO A 82 3.15 -10.53 -13.28
C PRO A 82 1.90 -10.04 -14.04
N GLU A 83 1.42 -10.85 -14.98
CA GLU A 83 0.37 -10.49 -15.94
C GLU A 83 -0.91 -10.01 -15.25
N ASN A 84 -1.27 -10.61 -14.11
CA ASN A 84 -2.45 -10.26 -13.32
C ASN A 84 -2.42 -8.83 -12.78
N PHE A 85 -1.29 -8.11 -12.82
CA PHE A 85 -1.18 -6.70 -12.40
C PHE A 85 -1.00 -5.73 -13.57
N THR A 86 -0.85 -6.23 -14.79
CA THR A 86 -0.63 -5.41 -16.00
C THR A 86 -1.84 -4.60 -16.44
N HIS A 87 -3.01 -4.82 -15.84
CA HIS A 87 -4.21 -4.02 -16.08
C HIS A 87 -4.28 -2.76 -15.19
N LEU A 88 -3.42 -2.65 -14.16
CA LEU A 88 -3.46 -1.54 -13.22
C LEU A 88 -2.98 -0.23 -13.87
N PRO A 89 -3.54 0.94 -13.51
CA PRO A 89 -3.17 2.21 -14.14
C PRO A 89 -1.72 2.63 -13.84
N ASP A 90 -1.13 3.41 -14.74
CA ASP A 90 0.15 4.07 -14.48
C ASP A 90 0.04 4.96 -13.24
N GLY A 91 1.08 4.95 -12.40
CA GLY A 91 1.05 5.60 -11.09
C GLY A 91 0.59 4.71 -9.94
N THR A 92 0.18 3.46 -10.22
CA THR A 92 -0.03 2.46 -9.17
C THR A 92 1.27 2.23 -8.41
N TRP A 93 1.23 2.33 -7.09
CA TRP A 93 2.36 1.99 -6.25
C TRP A 93 2.38 0.49 -6.00
N MET A 94 3.38 -0.18 -6.58
CA MET A 94 3.61 -1.63 -6.44
C MET A 94 4.70 -1.88 -5.40
N ILE A 95 4.49 -2.89 -4.56
CA ILE A 95 5.44 -3.32 -3.54
C ILE A 95 5.63 -4.84 -3.57
N GLU A 96 6.84 -5.27 -3.20
CA GLU A 96 7.20 -6.67 -2.99
C GLU A 96 7.85 -6.83 -1.61
N TYR A 97 7.41 -7.84 -0.89
CA TYR A 97 8.03 -8.27 0.35
C TYR A 97 8.49 -9.72 0.24
N GLU A 98 9.70 -9.97 0.72
CA GLU A 98 10.19 -11.31 1.04
C GLU A 98 9.81 -11.63 2.49
N ILE A 99 9.19 -12.79 2.69
CA ILE A 99 8.70 -13.28 3.97
C ILE A 99 9.55 -14.49 4.37
N GLU A 100 10.44 -14.31 5.34
CA GLU A 100 11.22 -15.41 5.92
C GLU A 100 10.52 -16.01 7.16
N ASN A 101 9.50 -15.34 7.69
CA ASN A 101 8.73 -15.82 8.83
C ASN A 101 7.62 -16.81 8.42
N ASP A 102 7.79 -18.10 8.77
CA ASP A 102 6.82 -19.17 8.46
C ASP A 102 5.43 -18.92 9.04
N GLY A 103 5.33 -18.29 10.21
CA GLY A 103 4.04 -17.98 10.84
C GLY A 103 3.25 -16.95 10.04
N ILE A 104 3.92 -15.90 9.57
CA ILE A 104 3.30 -14.88 8.71
C ILE A 104 2.94 -15.48 7.36
N TRP A 105 3.82 -16.31 6.79
CA TRP A 105 3.54 -16.99 5.54
C TRP A 105 2.28 -17.86 5.63
N SER A 106 2.14 -18.66 6.69
CA SER A 106 0.95 -19.46 6.94
C SER A 106 -0.32 -18.60 7.06
N MET A 107 -0.26 -17.44 7.72
CA MET A 107 -1.41 -16.52 7.78
C MET A 107 -1.81 -15.95 6.41
N ILE A 108 -0.84 -15.72 5.52
CA ILE A 108 -1.10 -15.29 4.14
C ILE A 108 -1.73 -16.43 3.34
N GLU A 109 -1.23 -17.66 3.46
CA GLU A 109 -1.79 -18.84 2.80
C GLU A 109 -3.23 -19.12 3.25
N GLU A 110 -3.51 -18.94 4.55
CA GLU A 110 -4.84 -19.01 5.15
C GLU A 110 -5.74 -17.81 4.81
N LYS A 111 -5.24 -16.83 4.03
CA LYS A 111 -5.94 -15.59 3.64
C LYS A 111 -6.38 -14.71 4.81
N LYS A 112 -5.75 -14.86 5.99
CA LYS A 112 -5.94 -13.97 7.14
C LYS A 112 -5.34 -12.59 6.87
N ILE A 113 -4.31 -12.52 6.01
CA ILE A 113 -3.67 -11.29 5.53
C ILE A 113 -3.69 -11.34 4.00
N ASN A 114 -4.41 -10.43 3.35
CA ASN A 114 -4.71 -10.53 1.91
C ASN A 114 -4.47 -9.22 1.13
N GLY A 115 -3.84 -8.23 1.74
CA GLY A 115 -3.58 -6.96 1.08
C GLY A 115 -2.60 -6.09 1.86
N PHE A 116 -2.05 -5.11 1.16
CA PHE A 116 -1.18 -4.13 1.76
C PHE A 116 -1.98 -2.95 2.30
N SER A 117 -1.60 -2.46 3.48
CA SER A 117 -2.16 -1.24 4.07
C SER A 117 -1.01 -0.31 4.45
N VAL A 118 -1.03 0.92 3.96
CA VAL A 118 -0.05 1.95 4.31
C VAL A 118 -0.66 2.81 5.41
N GLU A 119 -0.16 2.63 6.64
CA GLU A 119 -0.56 3.48 7.77
C GLU A 119 -0.03 4.90 7.60
N GLY A 120 -0.96 5.86 7.53
CA GLY A 120 -0.71 7.25 7.86
C GLY A 120 0.12 8.05 6.84
N VAL A 121 -0.56 8.78 5.94
CA VAL A 121 -0.47 10.26 5.83
C VAL A 121 -1.77 10.77 5.17
N PHE A 122 -2.93 10.34 5.65
CA PHE A 122 -4.21 10.85 5.14
C PHE A 122 -4.57 12.13 5.91
N GLN A 123 -3.81 13.20 5.70
CA GLN A 123 -4.37 14.53 5.96
C GLN A 123 -5.37 14.77 4.84
N TYR A 124 -6.65 14.76 5.19
CA TYR A 124 -7.68 15.38 4.36
C TYR A 124 -7.15 16.79 4.05
N ALA A 125 -6.86 17.08 2.78
CA ALA A 125 -6.72 18.46 2.39
C ALA A 125 -8.07 19.08 2.74
N ASN A 126 -8.11 19.99 3.73
CA ASN A 126 -9.30 20.75 4.03
C ASN A 126 -9.74 21.37 2.70
N SER A 127 -10.80 20.83 2.11
CA SER A 127 -11.60 21.56 1.15
C SER A 127 -12.29 22.64 1.96
N SER A 128 -11.54 23.72 2.22
CA SER A 128 -12.14 25.01 2.55
C SER A 128 -12.94 25.41 1.32
N ILE A 129 -14.18 24.92 1.24
CA ILE A 129 -15.23 25.62 0.54
C ILE A 129 -15.55 26.81 1.45
N SER A 130 -14.91 27.95 1.14
CA SER A 130 -15.36 29.27 1.56
C SER A 130 -15.24 30.19 0.35
#